data_AF-A0A2S6N9W9-F1
#
_entry.id   AF-A0A2S6N9W9-F1
#
_cell.length_a   1.000
_cell.length_b   1.000
_cell.length_c   1.000
_cell.angle_alpha   90.00
_cell.angle_beta   90.00
_cell.angle_gamma   90.00
#
_symmetry.space_group_name_H-M   'P 1'
#
loop_
_entity.id
_entity.type
_entity.pdbx_description
1 polymer ?
#
loop_
_entity_poly.entity_id
_entity_poly.type
_entity_poly.pdbx_seq_one_letter_code
_entity_poly.pdbx_strand_id
1 'polypeptide(L)'
;MDLTASPLLSNSLAFKKMQFALRIAADSETSRIDLGRDLQTAARAAFSDASEYVEPAGGYDDSYQLRREQNRTTFRQTLKIFDEANSVALVGNGSVLKGSGLGKAIDSHDVVVRINWPAIKGYSDDVGSNTSLVLFVEQYMHGAINQDSLLKKMSQYNSSVPGLALDAGRTVSTVFPEFCGEPPSNICLMPAAARKCLKYLGYQYATTGLLSMLLISLILNKTVTIFGFDFYRDLNRQYYFGTTPPDPHLTHELQYEVWMVRQFFARILPDKLLMPGSV
;
A
#
# COMPACT_ATOMS: atom_id res chain seq x y z
N MET A 1 4.30 -7.07 17.91
CA MET A 1 3.08 -7.87 17.66
C MET A 1 3.51 -8.97 16.73
N ASP A 2 3.41 -10.23 17.15
CA ASP A 2 3.86 -11.35 16.33
C ASP A 2 2.99 -11.43 15.06
N LEU A 3 3.59 -11.12 13.89
CA LEU A 3 2.92 -11.15 12.58
C LEU A 3 2.44 -12.57 12.23
N THR A 4 2.97 -13.59 12.91
CA THR A 4 2.62 -15.01 12.72
C THR A 4 1.59 -15.53 13.73
N ALA A 5 1.23 -14.74 14.75
CA ALA A 5 0.28 -15.14 15.80
C ALA A 5 -1.20 -15.22 15.34
N SER A 6 -1.49 -15.05 14.04
CA SER A 6 -2.80 -15.40 13.50
C SER A 6 -2.87 -16.91 13.28
N PRO A 7 -3.80 -17.64 13.93
CA PRO A 7 -3.99 -19.08 13.71
C PRO A 7 -4.23 -19.46 12.24
N LEU A 8 -4.72 -18.52 11.42
CA LEU A 8 -4.87 -18.73 9.98
C LEU A 8 -3.51 -18.68 9.27
N LEU A 9 -2.73 -17.62 9.48
CA LEU A 9 -1.45 -17.48 8.79
C LEU A 9 -0.48 -18.59 9.19
N SER A 10 -0.47 -19.00 10.46
CA SER A 10 0.38 -20.09 10.93
C SER A 10 -0.01 -21.47 10.38
N ASN A 11 -1.26 -21.67 9.94
CA ASN A 11 -1.75 -22.94 9.38
C ASN A 11 -1.88 -22.94 7.85
N SER A 12 -1.93 -21.77 7.20
CA SER A 12 -2.05 -21.66 5.74
C SER A 12 -0.82 -22.24 5.05
N LEU A 13 -1.05 -23.25 4.20
CA LEU A 13 0.00 -23.80 3.34
C LEU A 13 0.53 -22.75 2.36
N ALA A 14 -0.35 -21.90 1.82
CA ALA A 14 0.06 -20.81 0.93
C ALA A 14 0.97 -19.82 1.65
N PHE A 15 0.62 -19.44 2.89
CA PHE A 15 1.48 -18.57 3.71
C PHE A 15 2.83 -19.23 4.02
N LYS A 16 2.87 -20.50 4.41
CA LYS A 16 4.14 -21.23 4.63
C LYS A 16 5.01 -21.27 3.37
N LYS A 17 4.41 -21.51 2.21
CA LYS A 17 5.12 -21.46 0.91
C LYS A 17 5.66 -20.06 0.62
N MET A 18 4.89 -19.02 0.91
CA MET A 18 5.34 -17.62 0.77
C MET A 18 6.52 -17.33 1.70
N GLN A 19 6.46 -17.76 2.96
CA GLN A 19 7.56 -17.59 3.91
C GLN A 19 8.84 -18.29 3.44
N PHE A 20 8.69 -19.52 2.95
CA PHE A 20 9.82 -20.29 2.42
C PHE A 20 10.41 -19.61 1.17
N ALA A 21 9.58 -19.26 0.19
CA ALA A 21 10.02 -18.59 -1.03
C ALA A 21 10.69 -17.24 -0.75
N LEU A 22 10.17 -16.46 0.21
CA LEU A 22 10.74 -15.17 0.60
C LEU A 22 12.16 -15.34 1.18
N ARG A 23 12.35 -16.34 2.06
CA ARG A 23 13.67 -16.65 2.63
C ARG A 23 14.67 -17.06 1.55
N ILE A 24 14.29 -17.99 0.67
CA ILE A 24 15.16 -18.43 -0.43
C ILE A 24 15.50 -17.27 -1.37
N ALA A 25 14.53 -16.41 -1.69
CA ALA A 25 14.76 -15.25 -2.53
C ALA A 25 15.69 -14.21 -1.87
N ALA A 26 15.57 -14.02 -0.55
CA ALA A 26 16.40 -13.07 0.21
C ALA A 26 17.86 -13.55 0.36
N ASP A 27 18.07 -14.85 0.51
CA ASP A 27 19.41 -15.46 0.66
C ASP A 27 20.13 -15.66 -0.68
N SER A 28 19.43 -15.53 -1.82
CA SER A 28 20.02 -15.72 -3.14
C SER A 28 20.87 -14.50 -3.56
N GLU A 29 22.18 -14.71 -3.71
CA GLU A 29 23.11 -13.66 -4.19
C GLU A 29 23.06 -13.44 -5.71
N THR A 30 22.52 -14.41 -6.47
CA THR A 30 22.40 -14.33 -7.94
C THR A 30 20.99 -13.95 -8.38
N SER A 31 20.85 -13.25 -9.52
CA SER A 31 19.53 -13.01 -10.14
C SER A 31 18.89 -14.35 -10.53
N ARG A 32 17.69 -14.58 -10.00
CA ARG A 32 16.92 -15.81 -10.20
C ARG A 32 15.47 -15.44 -10.42
N ILE A 33 15.13 -15.12 -11.66
CA ILE A 33 13.76 -14.76 -12.08
C ILE A 33 12.75 -15.83 -11.64
N ASP A 34 13.14 -17.11 -11.66
CA ASP A 34 12.28 -18.20 -11.20
C ASP A 34 11.94 -18.11 -9.71
N LEU A 35 12.89 -17.71 -8.85
CA LEU A 35 12.60 -17.48 -7.42
C LEU A 35 11.62 -16.31 -7.23
N GLY A 36 11.71 -15.29 -8.07
CA GLY A 36 10.75 -14.19 -8.09
C GLY A 36 9.35 -14.64 -8.49
N ARG A 37 9.23 -15.49 -9.51
CA ARG A 37 7.95 -16.10 -9.92
C ARG A 37 7.35 -16.98 -8.83
N ASP A 38 8.18 -17.77 -8.14
CA ASP A 38 7.75 -18.62 -7.03
C ASP A 38 7.25 -17.80 -5.85
N LEU A 39 8.01 -16.77 -5.44
CA LEU A 39 7.61 -15.85 -4.40
C LEU A 39 6.32 -15.12 -4.78
N GLN A 40 6.20 -14.64 -6.01
CA GLN A 40 5.01 -13.95 -6.50
C GLN A 40 3.78 -14.85 -6.46
N THR A 41 3.91 -16.09 -6.95
CA THR A 41 2.83 -17.09 -6.93
C THR A 41 2.40 -17.41 -5.51
N ALA A 42 3.36 -17.64 -4.61
CA ALA A 42 3.08 -17.97 -3.22
C ALA A 42 2.47 -16.77 -2.46
N ALA A 43 2.99 -15.56 -2.67
CA ALA A 43 2.46 -14.32 -2.08
C ALA A 43 1.02 -14.05 -2.53
N ARG A 44 0.73 -14.27 -3.82
CA ARG A 44 -0.63 -14.18 -4.37
C ARG A 44 -1.61 -15.12 -3.69
N ALA A 45 -1.26 -16.40 -3.61
CA ALA A 45 -2.09 -17.41 -2.98
C ALA A 45 -2.32 -17.08 -1.49
N ALA A 46 -1.24 -16.74 -0.76
CA ALA A 46 -1.32 -16.40 0.65
C ALA A 46 -2.19 -15.16 0.90
N PHE A 47 -2.04 -14.13 0.09
CA PHE A 47 -2.85 -12.92 0.18
C PHE A 47 -4.31 -13.19 -0.14
N SER A 48 -4.60 -13.98 -1.18
CA SER A 48 -5.97 -14.38 -1.54
C SER A 48 -6.66 -15.11 -0.38
N ASP A 49 -6.02 -16.14 0.19
CA ASP A 49 -6.55 -16.86 1.36
C ASP A 49 -6.79 -15.91 2.54
N ALA A 50 -5.84 -15.00 2.78
CA ALA A 50 -5.90 -14.05 3.88
C ALA A 50 -6.97 -12.95 3.69
N SER A 51 -7.26 -12.58 2.44
CA SER A 51 -8.33 -11.63 2.09
C SER A 51 -9.72 -12.23 2.29
N GLU A 52 -9.87 -13.53 2.09
CA GLU A 52 -11.13 -14.24 2.26
C GLU A 52 -11.37 -14.74 3.69
N TYR A 53 -10.34 -14.74 4.53
CA TYR A 53 -10.46 -15.20 5.91
C TYR A 53 -11.32 -14.29 6.77
N VAL A 54 -12.26 -14.95 7.46
CA VAL A 54 -13.18 -14.35 8.41
C VAL A 54 -12.79 -14.82 9.82
N GLU A 55 -12.00 -14.02 10.55
CA GLU A 55 -11.81 -14.23 12.00
C GLU A 55 -13.17 -14.43 12.70
N PRO A 56 -13.34 -15.48 13.54
CA PRO A 56 -14.57 -15.70 14.30
C PRO A 56 -14.87 -14.48 15.17
N ALA A 57 -16.06 -13.93 15.03
CA ALA A 57 -16.46 -12.77 15.81
C ALA A 57 -16.77 -13.19 17.25
N GLY A 58 -15.81 -12.99 18.16
CA GLY A 58 -16.08 -13.14 19.59
C GLY A 58 -16.92 -11.97 20.09
N GLY A 59 -18.23 -12.16 20.26
CA GLY A 59 -19.10 -11.23 21.00
C GLY A 59 -19.48 -9.91 20.31
N TYR A 60 -19.40 -9.82 18.97
CA TYR A 60 -19.84 -8.63 18.21
C TYR A 60 -21.27 -8.78 17.68
N ASP A 61 -22.01 -7.68 17.61
CA ASP A 61 -23.40 -7.63 17.11
C ASP A 61 -23.54 -7.80 15.58
N ASP A 62 -24.77 -7.96 15.10
CA ASP A 62 -25.10 -8.13 13.68
C ASP A 62 -24.68 -6.90 12.82
N SER A 63 -24.71 -5.71 13.41
CA SER A 63 -24.32 -4.47 12.71
C SER A 63 -22.83 -4.47 12.37
N TYR A 64 -22.00 -5.00 13.27
CA TYR A 64 -20.57 -5.18 13.05
C TYR A 64 -20.30 -6.18 11.92
N GLN A 65 -21.04 -7.30 11.88
CA GLN A 65 -20.92 -8.27 10.78
C GLN A 65 -21.28 -7.66 9.43
N LEU A 66 -22.36 -6.88 9.38
CA LEU A 66 -22.80 -6.21 8.16
C LEU A 66 -21.73 -5.23 7.65
N ARG A 67 -21.20 -4.36 8.53
CA ARG A 67 -20.12 -3.43 8.18
C ARG A 67 -18.88 -4.15 7.68
N ARG A 68 -18.55 -5.30 8.29
CA ARG A 68 -17.42 -6.12 7.86
C ARG A 68 -17.62 -6.69 6.46
N GLU A 69 -18.80 -7.20 6.13
CA GLU A 69 -19.08 -7.75 4.80
C GLU A 69 -19.18 -6.65 3.73
N GLN A 70 -19.74 -5.49 4.07
CA GLN A 70 -19.69 -4.29 3.22
C GLN A 70 -18.23 -3.91 2.92
N ASN A 71 -17.39 -3.81 3.94
CA ASN A 71 -15.97 -3.51 3.78
C ASN A 71 -15.25 -4.55 2.88
N ARG A 72 -15.55 -5.85 3.02
CA ARG A 72 -15.01 -6.89 2.14
C ARG A 72 -15.47 -6.72 0.70
N THR A 73 -16.74 -6.38 0.48
CA THR A 73 -17.29 -6.12 -0.85
C THR A 73 -16.59 -4.94 -1.50
N THR A 74 -16.46 -3.82 -0.78
CA THR A 74 -15.73 -2.63 -1.25
C THR A 74 -14.26 -2.94 -1.49
N PHE A 75 -13.61 -3.73 -0.64
CA PHE A 75 -12.23 -4.18 -0.84
C PHE A 75 -12.07 -4.97 -2.15
N ARG A 76 -12.94 -5.95 -2.40
CA ARG A 76 -12.91 -6.73 -3.65
C ARG A 76 -13.13 -5.83 -4.87
N GLN A 77 -14.11 -4.94 -4.82
CA GLN A 77 -14.37 -3.97 -5.90
C GLN A 77 -13.17 -3.05 -6.13
N THR A 78 -12.51 -2.60 -5.06
CA THR A 78 -11.32 -1.75 -5.14
C THR A 78 -10.17 -2.45 -5.84
N LEU A 79 -9.96 -3.75 -5.61
CA LEU A 79 -8.90 -4.49 -6.29
C LEU A 79 -9.19 -4.76 -7.78
N LYS A 80 -10.47 -4.82 -8.17
CA LYS A 80 -10.86 -5.04 -9.58
C LYS A 80 -10.41 -3.93 -10.53
N ILE A 81 -10.10 -2.73 -10.03
CA ILE A 81 -9.57 -1.64 -10.87
C ILE A 81 -8.29 -2.06 -11.61
N PHE A 82 -7.57 -3.05 -11.06
CA PHE A 82 -6.33 -3.52 -11.64
C PHE A 82 -6.54 -4.60 -12.69
N ASP A 83 -7.69 -5.29 -12.76
CA ASP A 83 -7.84 -6.51 -13.59
C ASP A 83 -7.50 -6.25 -15.06
N GLU A 84 -8.01 -5.15 -15.62
CA GLU A 84 -7.83 -4.76 -17.02
C GLU A 84 -6.69 -3.74 -17.25
N ALA A 85 -6.00 -3.31 -16.18
CA ALA A 85 -4.92 -2.33 -16.28
C ALA A 85 -3.67 -2.97 -16.90
N ASN A 86 -3.20 -2.37 -18.01
CA ASN A 86 -1.93 -2.73 -18.67
C ASN A 86 -0.77 -1.91 -18.09
N SER A 87 -1.05 -0.72 -17.59
CA SER A 87 -0.07 0.20 -17.01
C SER A 87 -0.57 0.78 -15.70
N VAL A 88 0.30 0.80 -14.69
CA VAL A 88 0.00 1.37 -13.37
C VAL A 88 1.05 2.39 -12.99
N ALA A 89 0.64 3.63 -12.72
CA ALA A 89 1.48 4.62 -12.07
C ALA A 89 1.27 4.54 -10.56
N LEU A 90 2.34 4.38 -9.79
CA LEU A 90 2.32 4.57 -8.34
C LEU A 90 3.05 5.88 -8.02
N VAL A 91 2.32 6.85 -7.47
CA VAL A 91 2.83 8.19 -7.19
C VAL A 91 3.02 8.38 -5.70
N GLY A 92 4.29 8.44 -5.29
CA GLY A 92 4.74 8.85 -3.97
C GLY A 92 4.64 10.35 -3.74
N ASN A 93 5.05 10.79 -2.56
CA ASN A 93 4.92 12.19 -2.15
C ASN A 93 6.24 12.96 -2.12
N GLY A 94 7.36 12.35 -2.57
CA GLY A 94 8.70 12.94 -2.43
C GLY A 94 8.85 14.29 -3.13
N SER A 95 9.72 15.15 -2.57
CA SER A 95 10.02 16.49 -3.09
C SER A 95 10.51 16.51 -4.53
N VAL A 96 11.11 15.41 -5.00
CA VAL A 96 11.59 15.23 -6.39
C VAL A 96 10.51 15.44 -7.45
N LEU A 97 9.23 15.35 -7.10
CA LEU A 97 8.14 15.64 -8.05
C LEU A 97 8.00 17.14 -8.34
N LYS A 98 8.40 18.03 -7.44
CA LYS A 98 8.18 19.47 -7.58
C LYS A 98 9.01 20.04 -8.74
N GLY A 99 8.34 20.64 -9.72
CA GLY A 99 8.95 21.16 -10.95
C GLY A 99 9.39 20.08 -11.94
N SER A 100 8.98 18.83 -11.77
CA SER A 100 9.38 17.72 -12.63
C SER A 100 8.66 17.70 -13.99
N GLY A 101 7.48 18.32 -14.11
CA GLY A 101 6.67 18.29 -15.33
C GLY A 101 6.17 16.88 -15.73
N LEU A 102 6.20 15.92 -14.80
CA LEU A 102 5.86 14.51 -15.07
C LEU A 102 4.35 14.24 -15.12
N GLY A 103 3.50 15.25 -14.92
CA GLY A 103 2.07 15.05 -14.75
C GLY A 103 1.39 14.38 -15.94
N LYS A 104 1.78 14.73 -17.17
CA LYS A 104 1.27 14.06 -18.38
C LYS A 104 1.70 12.59 -18.49
N ALA A 105 2.92 12.27 -18.07
CA ALA A 105 3.43 10.91 -18.08
C ALA A 105 2.77 10.05 -17.00
N ILE A 106 2.44 10.65 -15.85
CA ILE A 106 1.64 9.98 -14.81
C ILE A 106 0.23 9.71 -15.34
N ASP A 107 -0.44 10.73 -15.88
CA ASP A 107 -1.83 10.65 -16.34
C ASP A 107 -2.03 9.75 -17.58
N SER A 108 -0.96 9.33 -18.26
CA SER A 108 -1.01 8.40 -19.40
C SER A 108 -1.15 6.92 -19.01
N HIS A 109 -1.14 6.59 -17.71
CA HIS A 109 -1.31 5.22 -17.24
C HIS A 109 -2.80 4.89 -17.07
N ASP A 110 -3.18 3.63 -17.30
CA ASP A 110 -4.58 3.17 -17.16
C ASP A 110 -5.09 3.35 -15.72
N VAL A 111 -4.21 3.08 -14.74
CA VAL A 111 -4.48 3.22 -13.32
C VAL A 111 -3.43 4.12 -12.68
N VAL A 112 -3.88 5.20 -12.03
CA VAL A 112 -3.02 6.09 -11.24
C VAL A 112 -3.32 5.88 -9.75
N VAL A 113 -2.37 5.26 -9.05
CA VAL A 113 -2.41 5.01 -7.62
C VAL A 113 -1.61 6.09 -6.90
N ARG A 114 -2.22 6.74 -5.91
CA ARG A 114 -1.54 7.73 -5.05
C ARG A 114 -1.46 7.24 -3.62
N ILE A 115 -0.55 7.81 -2.82
CA ILE A 115 -0.41 7.44 -1.41
C ILE A 115 -0.69 8.57 -0.42
N ASN A 116 -1.44 8.25 0.65
CA ASN A 116 -1.70 9.13 1.79
C ASN A 116 -2.45 10.46 1.47
N TRP A 117 -3.32 10.45 0.44
CA TRP A 117 -4.17 11.59 0.05
C TRP A 117 -3.39 12.91 -0.14
N PRO A 118 -2.45 12.97 -1.08
CA PRO A 118 -1.56 14.13 -1.24
C PRO A 118 -2.26 15.33 -1.89
N ALA A 119 -1.59 16.49 -1.93
CA ALA A 119 -2.14 17.67 -2.61
C ALA A 119 -2.01 17.54 -4.14
N ILE A 120 -3.09 17.73 -4.90
CA ILE A 120 -3.07 17.70 -6.38
C ILE A 120 -3.27 19.09 -6.96
N LYS A 121 -4.21 19.86 -6.39
CA LYS A 121 -4.51 21.21 -6.85
C LYS A 121 -3.27 22.11 -6.71
N GLY A 122 -2.86 22.73 -7.81
CA GLY A 122 -1.66 23.57 -7.87
C GLY A 122 -0.36 22.81 -8.21
N TYR A 123 -0.42 21.48 -8.38
CA TYR A 123 0.74 20.63 -8.70
C TYR A 123 0.49 19.70 -9.91
N SER A 124 -0.62 19.85 -10.62
CA SER A 124 -1.03 18.92 -11.69
C SER A 124 -0.02 18.78 -12.83
N ASP A 125 0.75 19.84 -13.12
CA ASP A 125 1.80 19.79 -14.15
C ASP A 125 2.91 18.80 -13.78
N ASP A 126 3.16 18.63 -12.47
CA ASP A 126 4.18 17.77 -11.92
C ASP A 126 3.67 16.37 -11.59
N VAL A 127 2.47 16.28 -11.00
CA VAL A 127 1.96 15.03 -10.40
C VAL A 127 0.75 14.46 -11.11
N GLY A 128 0.28 15.11 -12.16
CA GLY A 128 -0.92 14.73 -12.88
C GLY A 128 -2.19 15.10 -12.13
N SER A 129 -3.32 14.90 -12.78
CA SER A 129 -4.66 15.17 -12.26
C SER A 129 -5.49 13.90 -12.04
N ASN A 130 -5.14 12.81 -12.72
CA ASN A 130 -5.88 11.55 -12.63
C ASN A 130 -5.58 10.84 -11.32
N THR A 131 -6.61 10.21 -10.75
CA THR A 131 -6.48 9.33 -9.58
C THR A 131 -7.52 8.22 -9.66
N SER A 132 -7.06 6.98 -9.72
CA SER A 132 -7.91 5.79 -9.78
C SER A 132 -8.07 5.17 -8.40
N LEU A 133 -7.08 5.31 -7.51
CA LEU A 133 -7.08 4.77 -6.15
C LEU A 133 -6.12 5.55 -5.26
N VAL A 134 -6.48 5.72 -4.00
CA VAL A 134 -5.55 6.17 -2.96
C VAL A 134 -5.29 5.05 -1.95
N LEU A 135 -4.03 4.64 -1.83
CA LEU A 135 -3.56 3.74 -0.79
C LEU A 135 -3.05 4.55 0.40
N PHE A 136 -3.40 4.19 1.62
CA PHE A 136 -2.93 4.93 2.78
C PHE A 136 -2.75 4.03 3.99
N VAL A 137 -1.92 4.48 4.92
CA VAL A 137 -1.88 3.87 6.26
C VAL A 137 -2.54 4.84 7.22
N GLU A 138 -3.43 4.31 8.03
CA GLU A 138 -4.06 5.03 9.12
C GLU A 138 -3.11 5.04 10.32
N GLN A 139 -2.16 5.98 10.33
CA GLN A 139 -1.34 6.25 11.51
C GLN A 139 -2.09 7.21 12.45
N TYR A 140 -2.89 6.67 13.37
CA TYR A 140 -3.29 7.39 14.57
C TYR A 140 -2.12 7.44 15.56
N MET A 141 -1.07 8.17 15.19
CA MET A 141 -0.08 8.63 16.17
C MET A 141 -0.73 9.83 16.88
N HIS A 142 -1.28 9.57 18.07
CA HIS A 142 -1.59 10.59 19.07
C HIS A 142 -2.56 11.72 18.66
N GLY A 143 -3.76 11.40 18.16
CA GLY A 143 -4.90 12.33 18.19
C GLY A 143 -4.89 13.51 17.21
N ALA A 144 -4.15 13.46 16.10
CA ALA A 144 -3.96 14.63 15.23
C ALA A 144 -4.53 14.53 13.78
N ILE A 145 -5.36 13.52 13.46
CA ILE A 145 -6.21 13.56 12.26
C ILE A 145 -7.63 13.17 12.69
N ASN A 146 -8.47 14.17 12.94
CA ASN A 146 -9.91 13.97 13.05
C ASN A 146 -10.49 13.68 11.64
N GLN A 147 -11.68 13.07 11.58
CA GLN A 147 -12.39 12.77 10.33
C GLN A 147 -12.41 13.96 9.37
N ASP A 148 -12.57 15.18 9.89
CA ASP A 148 -12.56 16.42 9.11
C ASP A 148 -11.27 16.64 8.33
N SER A 149 -10.12 16.28 8.91
CA SER A 149 -8.82 16.43 8.26
C SER A 149 -8.68 15.46 7.07
N LEU A 150 -9.21 14.24 7.19
CA LEU A 150 -9.26 13.29 6.09
C LEU A 150 -10.23 13.78 5.00
N LEU A 151 -11.45 14.17 5.38
CA LEU A 151 -12.45 14.71 4.45
C LEU A 151 -11.93 15.95 3.71
N LYS A 152 -11.21 16.83 4.40
CA LYS A 152 -10.56 17.99 3.79
C LYS A 152 -9.55 17.57 2.73
N LYS A 153 -8.70 16.57 3.01
CA LYS A 153 -7.76 16.03 2.02
C LYS A 153 -8.47 15.37 0.84
N MET A 154 -9.59 14.71 1.09
CA MET A 154 -10.40 14.06 0.05
C MET A 154 -11.17 15.06 -0.81
N SER A 155 -11.51 16.25 -0.29
CA SER A 155 -12.34 17.23 -1.01
C SER A 155 -11.75 17.75 -2.32
N GLN A 156 -10.45 17.57 -2.55
CA GLN A 156 -9.79 17.90 -3.82
C GLN A 156 -9.91 16.79 -4.89
N TYR A 157 -10.43 15.62 -4.52
CA TYR A 157 -10.63 14.47 -5.41
C TYR A 157 -12.09 14.35 -5.83
N ASN A 158 -12.35 13.60 -6.90
CA ASN A 158 -13.69 13.15 -7.21
C ASN A 158 -14.19 12.23 -6.07
N SER A 159 -15.43 12.44 -5.59
CA SER A 159 -16.01 11.69 -4.47
C SER A 159 -16.13 10.18 -4.72
N SER A 160 -16.03 9.75 -5.99
CA SER A 160 -16.01 8.34 -6.39
C SER A 160 -14.64 7.67 -6.26
N VAL A 161 -13.55 8.42 -6.06
CA VAL A 161 -12.18 7.85 -5.98
C VAL A 161 -12.09 6.94 -4.75
N PRO A 162 -11.83 5.63 -4.93
CA PRO A 162 -11.74 4.71 -3.80
C PRO A 162 -10.49 4.97 -2.96
N GLY A 163 -10.61 4.72 -1.66
CA GLY A 163 -9.51 4.71 -0.71
C GLY A 163 -9.34 3.33 -0.08
N LEU A 164 -8.11 2.80 -0.07
CA LEU A 164 -7.79 1.54 0.62
C LEU A 164 -6.77 1.78 1.73
N ALA A 165 -7.20 1.58 2.98
CA ALA A 165 -6.31 1.58 4.13
C ALA A 165 -5.51 0.26 4.17
N LEU A 166 -4.21 0.32 3.86
CA LEU A 166 -3.29 -0.82 3.84
C LEU A 166 -2.92 -1.31 5.24
N ASP A 167 -2.89 -0.38 6.17
CA ASP A 167 -2.70 -0.68 7.57
C ASP A 167 -3.48 0.30 8.42
N ALA A 168 -3.71 -0.18 9.62
CA ALA A 168 -4.52 0.42 10.62
C ALA A 168 -3.71 0.08 11.87
N GLY A 169 -3.06 1.09 12.47
CA GLY A 169 -2.06 0.90 13.53
C GLY A 169 -2.55 0.06 14.72
N ARG A 170 -1.73 -0.10 15.77
CA ARG A 170 -2.13 -0.86 16.99
C ARG A 170 -3.48 -0.42 17.59
N THR A 171 -3.90 0.79 17.25
CA THR A 171 -5.15 1.43 17.67
C THR A 171 -6.39 0.88 16.97
N VAL A 172 -6.32 0.13 15.87
CA VAL A 172 -7.53 -0.26 15.12
C VAL A 172 -8.35 -1.34 15.79
N SER A 173 -7.77 -2.21 16.62
CA SER A 173 -8.59 -3.06 17.49
C SER A 173 -9.35 -2.26 18.56
N THR A 174 -8.91 -1.03 18.88
CA THR A 174 -9.53 -0.12 19.86
C THR A 174 -10.31 1.04 19.24
N VAL A 175 -10.10 1.35 17.95
CA VAL A 175 -10.69 2.47 17.20
C VAL A 175 -11.76 1.98 16.21
N PHE A 176 -11.85 0.69 15.92
CA PHE A 176 -12.98 0.13 15.16
C PHE A 176 -14.34 0.09 15.90
N PRO A 177 -14.44 0.39 17.21
CA PRO A 177 -15.70 0.85 17.79
C PRO A 177 -16.00 2.33 17.50
N GLU A 178 -15.00 3.13 17.11
CA GLU A 178 -15.00 4.61 17.09
C GLU A 178 -14.73 5.21 15.71
N PHE A 179 -15.12 4.52 14.64
CA PHE A 179 -15.77 5.26 13.55
C PHE A 179 -17.09 5.78 14.13
N CYS A 180 -17.03 6.93 14.81
CA CYS A 180 -18.19 7.70 15.25
C CYS A 180 -18.87 8.32 14.01
N GLY A 181 -19.43 7.46 13.16
CA GLY A 181 -20.03 7.80 11.86
C GLY A 181 -19.73 6.72 10.80
N GLU A 182 -20.66 6.53 9.85
CA GLU A 182 -20.41 5.64 8.71
C GLU A 182 -19.20 6.16 7.91
N PRO A 183 -18.15 5.35 7.65
CA PRO A 183 -17.05 5.76 6.78
C PRO A 183 -17.62 6.16 5.40
N PRO A 184 -16.97 7.08 4.67
CA PRO A 184 -17.34 7.35 3.28
C PRO A 184 -17.43 6.03 2.51
N SER A 185 -18.51 5.83 1.75
CA SER A 185 -18.82 4.54 1.10
C SER A 185 -17.73 4.04 0.14
N ASN A 186 -16.86 4.94 -0.32
CA ASN A 186 -15.72 4.68 -1.19
C ASN A 186 -14.41 4.35 -0.44
N ILE A 187 -14.39 4.34 0.90
CA ILE A 187 -13.22 3.93 1.69
C ILE A 187 -13.43 2.54 2.25
N CYS A 188 -12.40 1.70 2.12
CA CYS A 188 -12.35 0.40 2.79
C CYS A 188 -11.02 0.16 3.49
N LEU A 189 -11.09 -0.65 4.54
CA LEU A 189 -9.94 -1.19 5.24
C LEU A 189 -9.55 -2.54 4.63
N MET A 190 -8.25 -2.75 4.42
CA MET A 190 -7.73 -4.06 4.05
C MET A 190 -8.05 -5.11 5.14
N PRO A 191 -8.57 -6.30 4.76
CA PRO A 191 -8.86 -7.38 5.71
C PRO A 191 -7.68 -7.68 6.63
N ALA A 192 -7.94 -7.92 7.92
CA ALA A 192 -6.91 -8.00 8.95
C ALA A 192 -5.81 -9.05 8.66
N ALA A 193 -6.19 -10.22 8.14
CA ALA A 193 -5.21 -11.25 7.76
C ALA A 193 -4.42 -10.84 6.50
N ALA A 194 -5.07 -10.22 5.51
CA ALA A 194 -4.39 -9.68 4.32
C ALA A 194 -3.36 -8.59 4.69
N ARG A 195 -3.67 -7.72 5.67
CA ARG A 195 -2.72 -6.73 6.20
C ARG A 195 -1.50 -7.38 6.83
N LYS A 196 -1.71 -8.39 7.69
CA LYS A 196 -0.62 -9.16 8.31
C LYS A 196 0.23 -9.85 7.23
N CYS A 197 -0.41 -10.42 6.20
CA CYS A 197 0.27 -11.02 5.06
C CYS A 197 1.16 -10.00 4.30
N LEU A 198 0.60 -8.84 3.97
CA LEU A 198 1.31 -7.78 3.26
C LEU A 198 2.49 -7.23 4.09
N LYS A 199 2.30 -7.02 5.40
CA LYS A 199 3.37 -6.61 6.32
C LYS A 199 4.48 -7.64 6.47
N TYR A 200 4.14 -8.93 6.39
CA TYR A 200 5.13 -10.00 6.46
C TYR A 200 6.08 -9.96 5.26
N LEU A 201 5.58 -9.63 4.07
CA LEU A 201 6.40 -9.48 2.86
C LEU A 201 7.34 -8.27 2.91
N GLY A 202 6.93 -7.21 3.59
CA GLY A 202 7.78 -6.05 3.84
C GLY A 202 8.52 -6.18 5.16
N TYR A 203 7.99 -5.48 6.16
CA TYR A 203 8.30 -5.65 7.58
C TYR A 203 7.22 -4.93 8.40
N GLN A 204 7.26 -5.09 9.73
CA GLN A 204 6.21 -4.61 10.63
C GLN A 204 5.88 -3.10 10.48
N TYR A 205 6.90 -2.29 10.16
CA TYR A 205 6.78 -0.85 10.04
C TYR A 205 7.16 -0.37 8.65
N ALA A 206 6.83 -1.11 7.60
CA ALA A 206 7.02 -0.64 6.22
C ALA A 206 6.21 0.64 5.93
N THR A 207 6.77 1.53 5.13
CA THR A 207 6.08 2.74 4.65
C THR A 207 4.88 2.37 3.77
N THR A 208 3.90 3.27 3.66
CA THR A 208 2.81 3.13 2.68
C THR A 208 3.35 2.90 1.28
N GLY A 209 4.47 3.55 0.93
CA GLY A 209 5.15 3.41 -0.35
C GLY A 209 5.58 1.98 -0.64
N LEU A 210 6.37 1.39 0.27
CA LEU A 210 6.83 0.02 0.14
C LEU A 210 5.68 -1.00 0.14
N LEU A 211 4.70 -0.82 1.04
CA LEU A 211 3.52 -1.70 1.08
C LEU A 211 2.71 -1.62 -0.23
N SER A 212 2.60 -0.44 -0.83
CA SER A 212 1.94 -0.24 -2.12
C SER A 212 2.70 -0.92 -3.26
N MET A 213 4.03 -0.81 -3.27
CA MET A 213 4.87 -1.52 -4.25
C MET A 213 4.67 -3.04 -4.12
N LEU A 214 4.77 -3.61 -2.92
CA LEU A 214 4.55 -5.03 -2.67
C LEU A 214 3.14 -5.49 -3.08
N LEU A 215 2.11 -4.73 -2.71
CA LEU A 215 0.74 -5.03 -3.09
C LEU A 215 0.58 -5.08 -4.60
N ILE A 216 1.01 -4.05 -5.32
CA ILE A 216 0.69 -3.94 -6.74
C ILE A 216 1.60 -4.86 -7.59
N SER A 217 2.90 -4.88 -7.30
CA SER A 217 3.88 -5.61 -8.13
C SER A 217 3.96 -7.09 -7.79
N LEU A 218 4.01 -7.45 -6.50
CA LEU A 218 4.18 -8.83 -6.06
C LEU A 218 2.83 -9.52 -5.91
N ILE A 219 1.87 -8.91 -5.21
CA ILE A 219 0.56 -9.51 -5.00
C ILE A 219 -0.32 -9.35 -6.24
N LEU A 220 -0.51 -8.16 -6.80
CA LEU A 220 -1.41 -7.99 -7.95
C LEU A 220 -0.73 -8.32 -9.30
N ASN A 221 0.57 -8.62 -9.29
CA ASN A 221 1.36 -9.01 -10.46
C ASN A 221 1.28 -7.97 -11.60
N LYS A 222 1.21 -6.69 -11.25
CA LYS A 222 1.22 -5.60 -12.22
C LYS A 222 2.62 -5.05 -12.40
N THR A 223 2.91 -4.58 -13.61
CA THR A 223 4.08 -3.74 -13.84
C THR A 223 3.73 -2.32 -13.42
N VAL A 224 4.58 -1.74 -12.58
CA VAL A 224 4.33 -0.46 -11.92
C VAL A 224 5.44 0.51 -12.27
N THR A 225 5.06 1.67 -12.79
CA THR A 225 5.97 2.82 -12.90
C THR A 225 5.86 3.64 -11.62
N ILE A 226 6.96 3.78 -10.90
CA ILE A 226 6.99 4.50 -9.62
C ILE A 226 7.50 5.94 -9.82
N PHE A 227 6.75 6.91 -9.30
CA PHE A 227 7.05 8.34 -9.36
C PHE A 227 7.17 8.91 -7.95
N GLY A 228 8.08 9.86 -7.72
CA GLY A 228 8.16 10.55 -6.42
C GLY A 228 8.69 9.71 -5.26
N PHE A 229 9.47 8.67 -5.55
CA PHE A 229 10.19 7.86 -4.57
C PHE A 229 11.67 8.18 -4.61
N ASP A 230 12.07 9.20 -3.85
CA ASP A 230 13.47 9.59 -3.66
C ASP A 230 14.17 8.77 -2.56
N PHE A 231 13.40 7.94 -1.84
CA PHE A 231 13.84 7.19 -0.65
C PHE A 231 14.51 8.07 0.39
N TYR A 232 13.99 9.29 0.57
CA TYR A 232 14.52 10.27 1.53
C TYR A 232 15.99 10.63 1.30
N ARG A 233 16.41 10.64 0.03
CA ARG A 233 17.70 11.21 -0.39
C ARG A 233 17.74 12.72 -0.14
N ASP A 234 16.60 13.39 -0.27
CA ASP A 234 16.49 14.79 0.15
C ASP A 234 16.54 14.87 1.68
N LEU A 235 17.61 15.46 2.22
CA LEU A 235 17.80 15.66 3.64
C LEU A 235 16.79 16.65 4.24
N ASN A 236 16.16 17.50 3.42
CA ASN A 236 15.05 18.36 3.85
C ASN A 236 13.74 17.58 4.00
N ARG A 237 13.68 16.36 3.43
CA ARG A 237 12.61 15.36 3.59
C ARG A 237 11.20 15.91 3.35
N GLN A 238 11.02 16.93 2.52
CA GLN A 238 9.70 17.52 2.32
C GLN A 238 8.86 16.73 1.33
N TYR A 239 7.55 16.77 1.49
CA TYR A 239 6.67 16.42 0.39
C TYR A 239 6.72 17.49 -0.71
N TYR A 240 6.40 17.14 -1.96
CA TYR A 240 6.38 18.12 -3.07
C TYR A 240 5.47 19.33 -2.81
N PHE A 241 4.47 19.16 -1.94
CA PHE A 241 3.53 20.19 -1.50
C PHE A 241 3.94 20.90 -0.19
N GLY A 242 5.22 20.82 0.19
CA GLY A 242 5.83 21.62 1.27
C GLY A 242 5.51 21.20 2.70
N THR A 243 4.73 20.11 2.89
CA THR A 243 4.52 19.55 4.23
C THR A 243 5.70 18.66 4.62
N THR A 244 6.27 18.89 5.80
CA THR A 244 7.27 17.98 6.37
C THR A 244 6.55 16.74 6.93
N PRO A 245 6.88 15.52 6.48
CA PRO A 245 6.40 14.30 7.11
C PRO A 245 6.88 14.22 8.56
N PRO A 246 6.13 13.54 9.46
CA PRO A 246 6.70 13.06 10.72
C PRO A 246 7.98 12.28 10.40
N ASP A 247 9.08 12.52 11.13
CA ASP A 247 10.40 11.98 10.77
C ASP A 247 10.32 10.46 10.52
N PRO A 248 10.36 10.01 9.25
CA PRO A 248 10.09 8.63 8.92
C PRO A 248 11.20 7.71 9.41
N HIS A 249 12.40 8.23 9.70
CA HIS A 249 13.49 7.45 10.28
C HIS A 249 13.23 7.03 11.73
N LEU A 250 12.32 7.71 12.45
CA LEU A 250 11.94 7.33 13.80
C LEU A 250 11.01 6.11 13.83
N THR A 251 10.39 5.79 12.69
CA THR A 251 9.37 4.74 12.59
C THR A 251 9.63 3.70 11.51
N HIS A 252 10.55 3.94 10.57
CA HIS A 252 10.79 3.11 9.39
C HIS A 252 12.28 2.82 9.17
N GLU A 253 12.58 1.63 8.64
CA GLU A 253 13.92 1.18 8.27
C GLU A 253 14.22 1.54 6.82
N LEU A 254 14.46 2.82 6.54
CA LEU A 254 14.54 3.33 5.17
C LEU A 254 15.69 2.73 4.34
N GLN A 255 16.80 2.36 4.98
CA GLN A 255 17.88 1.64 4.30
C GLN A 255 17.44 0.25 3.84
N TYR A 256 16.59 -0.42 4.62
CA TYR A 256 16.00 -1.70 4.24
C TYR A 256 15.02 -1.53 3.08
N GLU A 257 14.21 -0.45 3.05
CA GLU A 257 13.32 -0.19 1.91
C GLU A 257 14.09 0.10 0.62
N VAL A 258 15.18 0.89 0.71
CA VAL A 258 16.09 1.12 -0.41
C VAL A 258 16.68 -0.18 -0.91
N TRP A 259 17.18 -1.03 -0.01
CA TRP A 259 17.70 -2.35 -0.36
C TRP A 259 16.63 -3.21 -1.03
N MET A 260 15.41 -3.27 -0.48
CA MET A 260 14.33 -4.05 -1.06
C MET A 260 14.01 -3.58 -2.48
N VAL A 261 13.83 -2.28 -2.70
CA VAL A 261 13.45 -1.79 -4.04
C VAL A 261 14.60 -1.88 -5.04
N ARG A 262 15.83 -1.53 -4.65
CA ARG A 262 16.96 -1.43 -5.59
C ARG A 262 17.73 -2.73 -5.79
N GLN A 263 17.71 -3.62 -4.81
CA GLN A 263 18.47 -4.87 -4.86
C GLN A 263 17.52 -6.04 -5.01
N PHE A 264 16.61 -6.22 -4.05
CA PHE A 264 15.72 -7.39 -4.04
C PHE A 264 14.79 -7.41 -5.25
N PHE A 265 13.97 -6.38 -5.43
CA PHE A 265 13.06 -6.28 -6.58
C PHE A 265 13.79 -6.33 -7.92
N ALA A 266 14.90 -5.62 -8.07
CA ALA A 266 15.69 -5.66 -9.30
C ALA A 266 16.22 -7.07 -9.64
N ARG A 267 16.54 -7.90 -8.63
CA ARG A 267 17.08 -9.25 -8.84
C ARG A 267 16.01 -10.28 -9.17
N ILE A 268 14.85 -10.20 -8.53
CA ILE A 268 13.81 -11.23 -8.60
C ILE A 268 12.61 -10.82 -9.46
N LEU A 269 12.37 -9.52 -9.65
CA LEU A 269 11.25 -8.96 -10.41
C LEU A 269 11.69 -7.73 -11.25
N PRO A 270 12.70 -7.87 -12.12
CA PRO A 270 13.31 -6.73 -12.83
C PRO A 270 12.30 -5.91 -13.66
N ASP A 271 11.26 -6.55 -14.20
CA ASP A 271 10.28 -5.93 -15.10
C ASP A 271 9.00 -5.44 -14.38
N LYS A 272 8.96 -5.49 -13.04
CA LYS A 272 7.76 -5.15 -12.25
C LYS A 272 7.78 -3.78 -11.62
N LEU A 273 8.96 -3.20 -11.38
CA LEU A 273 9.12 -1.85 -10.86
C LEU A 273 9.98 -1.03 -11.82
N LEU A 274 9.33 -0.15 -12.57
CA LEU A 274 9.98 0.78 -13.49
C LEU A 274 10.19 2.11 -12.76
N MET A 275 11.43 2.59 -12.76
CA MET A 275 11.77 3.93 -12.29
C MET A 275 12.12 4.76 -13.52
N PRO A 276 11.34 5.79 -13.88
CA PRO A 276 11.77 6.77 -14.87
C PRO A 276 13.13 7.31 -14.43
N GLY A 277 14.10 7.32 -15.34
CA GLY A 277 15.47 7.79 -15.04
C GLY A 277 15.42 9.13 -14.32
N SER A 278 16.28 9.30 -13.31
CA SER A 278 16.44 10.56 -12.60
C SER A 278 16.71 11.67 -13.61
N VAL A 279 15.72 12.53 -13.83
CA VAL A 279 15.95 13.86 -14.40
C VAL A 279 16.60 14.71 -13.32
#